data_AF-A0A6I3KPW9-F1
#
_entry.id   AF-A0A6I3KPW9-F1
#
_cell.length_a   1.000
_cell.length_b   1.000
_cell.length_c   1.000
_cell.angle_alpha   90.00
_cell.angle_beta   90.00
_cell.angle_gamma   90.00
#
_symmetry.space_group_name_H-M   'P 1'
#
loop_
_entity.id
_entity.type
_entity.pdbx_description
1 polymer ?
#
loop_
_entity_poly.entity_id
_entity_poly.type
_entity_poly.pdbx_seq_one_letter_code
_entity_poly.pdbx_strand_id
1 'polypeptide(L)'
;MSFVRNRRAGVLFGAGAVAAVALTLAPATASASPADLVAPLLNSTCTFTQVDAALHDKAPALAQFLDQNPDTKAELKAKFDQSPAERQAELDQYLKDNPDAADQAAADPRAGGIAAAIQQVADTCHNY
;
A
#
# COMPACT_ATOMS: atom_id res chain seq x y z
N MET A 1 -35.83 -48.34 17.53
CA MET A 1 -35.76 -47.03 18.20
C MET A 1 -35.93 -45.95 17.13
N SER A 2 -37.10 -45.30 17.11
CA SER A 2 -37.38 -44.15 16.24
C SER A 2 -36.91 -42.87 16.90
N PHE A 3 -36.16 -42.04 16.17
CA PHE A 3 -36.26 -40.59 16.33
C PHE A 3 -36.25 -39.93 14.94
N VAL A 4 -37.47 -39.74 14.44
CA VAL A 4 -37.80 -38.79 13.38
C VAL A 4 -37.68 -37.39 13.98
N ARG A 5 -36.91 -36.50 13.35
CA ARG A 5 -37.10 -35.06 13.55
C ARG A 5 -37.02 -34.34 12.22
N ASN A 6 -38.21 -34.00 11.73
CA ASN A 6 -38.45 -33.27 10.52
C ASN A 6 -38.83 -31.82 10.88
N ARG A 7 -38.73 -30.90 9.90
CA ARG A 7 -39.30 -29.51 9.83
C ARG A 7 -38.37 -28.42 10.42
N ARG A 8 -38.05 -27.28 9.78
CA ARG A 8 -38.64 -26.47 8.68
C ARG A 8 -37.49 -25.68 8.00
N ALA A 9 -37.32 -25.74 6.69
CA ALA A 9 -37.78 -24.74 5.71
C ALA A 9 -37.36 -23.28 6.03
N GLY A 10 -36.32 -22.82 5.34
CA GLY A 10 -35.99 -21.41 5.16
C GLY A 10 -35.55 -21.20 3.71
N VAL A 11 -36.50 -20.97 2.82
CA VAL A 11 -36.26 -20.51 1.44
C VAL A 11 -36.23 -18.99 1.49
N LEU A 12 -35.09 -18.39 1.18
CA LEU A 12 -35.01 -16.97 0.83
C LEU A 12 -34.83 -16.87 -0.68
N PHE A 13 -35.86 -16.32 -1.32
CA PHE A 13 -35.83 -15.90 -2.72
C PHE A 13 -34.99 -14.62 -2.83
N GLY A 14 -33.96 -14.67 -3.68
CA GLY A 14 -33.25 -13.51 -4.18
C GLY A 14 -32.95 -13.74 -5.65
N ALA A 15 -33.78 -13.16 -6.52
CA ALA A 15 -33.55 -13.13 -7.95
C ALA A 15 -32.36 -12.23 -8.27
N GLY A 16 -31.37 -12.77 -8.99
CA GLY A 16 -30.24 -12.03 -9.53
C GLY A 16 -29.35 -12.97 -10.33
N ALA A 17 -29.27 -12.73 -11.63
CA ALA A 17 -28.74 -13.63 -12.63
C ALA A 17 -27.25 -13.99 -12.45
N VAL A 18 -26.95 -15.20 -12.94
CA VAL A 18 -25.63 -15.81 -13.04
C VAL A 18 -24.78 -15.06 -14.07
N ALA A 19 -23.63 -14.54 -13.66
CA ALA A 19 -22.46 -14.38 -14.52
C ALA A 19 -21.21 -14.47 -13.64
N ALA A 20 -20.82 -15.72 -13.37
CA ALA A 20 -19.46 -16.06 -13.00
C ALA A 20 -18.51 -15.53 -14.09
N VAL A 21 -17.66 -14.58 -13.74
CA VAL A 21 -16.20 -14.73 -13.60
C VAL A 21 -15.74 -13.38 -13.04
N ALA A 22 -15.79 -13.23 -11.71
CA ALA A 22 -14.91 -12.26 -11.09
C ALA A 22 -13.51 -12.86 -11.27
N LEU A 23 -12.75 -12.33 -12.24
CA LEU A 23 -11.32 -12.50 -12.30
C LEU A 23 -10.81 -11.97 -10.96
N THR A 24 -10.67 -12.87 -9.99
CA THR A 24 -9.83 -12.64 -8.84
C THR A 24 -8.43 -12.52 -9.43
N LEU A 25 -8.04 -11.31 -9.81
CA LEU A 25 -6.65 -10.92 -9.80
C LEU A 25 -6.21 -11.07 -8.34
N ALA A 26 -5.91 -12.31 -7.95
CA ALA A 26 -4.90 -12.53 -6.95
C ALA A 26 -3.71 -11.69 -7.43
N PRO A 27 -3.20 -10.73 -6.63
CA PRO A 27 -1.98 -10.06 -7.01
C PRO A 27 -0.98 -11.19 -7.20
N ALA A 28 -0.55 -11.37 -8.45
CA ALA A 28 0.59 -12.19 -8.74
C ALA A 28 1.66 -11.70 -7.76
N THR A 29 2.29 -12.62 -7.05
CA THR A 29 3.57 -12.35 -6.40
C THR A 29 4.58 -12.12 -7.52
N ALA A 30 4.42 -11.02 -8.25
CA ALA A 30 5.49 -10.42 -9.02
C ALA A 30 6.52 -10.02 -7.98
N SER A 31 7.76 -10.42 -8.20
CA SER A 31 8.92 -9.95 -7.45
C SER A 31 8.69 -8.49 -7.08
N ALA A 32 8.57 -8.20 -5.78
CA ALA A 32 8.22 -6.87 -5.30
C ALA A 32 9.26 -5.91 -5.86
N SER A 33 8.86 -5.19 -6.91
CA SER A 33 9.69 -4.15 -7.47
C SER A 33 9.78 -3.06 -6.39
N PRO A 34 10.82 -2.24 -6.32
CA PRO A 34 10.87 -1.12 -5.38
C PRO A 34 9.74 -0.14 -5.60
N ALA A 35 9.13 -0.14 -6.80
CA ALA A 35 7.85 0.50 -7.00
C ALA A 35 6.81 -0.05 -6.02
N ASP A 36 6.63 -1.36 -5.87
CA ASP A 36 5.70 -1.95 -4.90
C ASP A 36 6.01 -1.61 -3.43
N LEU A 37 7.28 -1.35 -3.08
CA LEU A 37 7.66 -1.01 -1.70
C LEU A 37 7.15 0.38 -1.29
N VAL A 38 7.14 1.36 -2.23
CA VAL A 38 6.76 2.75 -1.94
C VAL A 38 5.45 3.19 -2.61
N ALA A 39 4.98 2.44 -3.61
CA ALA A 39 3.74 2.70 -4.36
C ALA A 39 2.52 2.93 -3.48
N PRO A 40 2.29 2.20 -2.37
CA PRO A 40 1.12 2.43 -1.54
C PRO A 40 1.02 3.89 -1.06
N LEU A 41 2.15 4.47 -0.68
CA LEU A 41 2.22 5.83 -0.18
C LEU A 41 2.27 6.87 -1.31
N LEU A 42 2.96 6.56 -2.42
CA LEU A 42 3.01 7.44 -3.58
C LEU A 42 1.65 7.59 -4.27
N ASN A 43 0.87 6.50 -4.31
CA ASN A 43 -0.46 6.44 -4.90
C ASN A 43 -1.56 6.96 -3.96
N SER A 44 -1.23 7.17 -2.68
CA SER A 44 -2.17 7.69 -1.71
C SER A 44 -2.58 9.12 -2.03
N THR A 45 -3.84 9.43 -1.74
CA THR A 45 -4.38 10.80 -1.81
C THR A 45 -4.15 11.59 -0.52
N CYS A 46 -3.44 11.02 0.46
CA CYS A 46 -3.05 11.71 1.68
C CYS A 46 -2.10 12.88 1.40
N THR A 47 -2.26 13.95 2.18
CA THR A 47 -1.31 15.07 2.18
C THR A 47 -0.04 14.69 2.95
N PHE A 48 1.05 15.43 2.70
CA PHE A 48 2.30 15.22 3.43
C PHE A 48 2.13 15.28 4.96
N THR A 49 1.33 16.22 5.48
CA THR A 49 1.09 16.37 6.92
C THR A 49 0.43 15.13 7.52
N GLN A 50 -0.52 14.54 6.81
CA GLN A 50 -1.19 13.30 7.23
C GLN A 50 -0.24 12.11 7.22
N VAL A 51 0.61 12.03 6.18
CA VAL A 51 1.65 11.01 6.08
C VAL A 51 2.69 11.17 7.18
N ASP A 52 3.15 12.39 7.47
CA ASP A 52 4.13 12.68 8.52
C ASP A 52 3.59 12.32 9.91
N ALA A 53 2.33 12.66 10.20
CA ALA A 53 1.67 12.29 11.45
C ALA A 53 1.50 10.76 11.57
N ALA A 54 1.04 10.10 10.51
CA ALA A 54 0.92 8.64 10.48
C ALA A 54 2.28 7.94 10.62
N LEU A 55 3.35 8.53 10.06
CA LEU A 55 4.71 8.01 10.17
C LEU A 55 5.21 8.08 11.63
N HIS A 56 4.92 9.16 12.35
CA HIS A 56 5.28 9.28 13.77
C HIS A 56 4.61 8.22 14.65
N ASP A 57 3.40 7.80 14.31
CA ASP A 57 2.65 6.78 15.08
C ASP A 57 3.02 5.35 14.65
N LYS A 58 3.10 5.06 13.34
CA LYS A 58 3.25 3.71 12.81
C LYS A 58 4.71 3.31 12.54
N ALA A 59 5.57 4.27 12.26
CA ALA A 59 6.97 4.04 11.92
C ALA A 59 7.89 5.09 12.59
N PRO A 60 7.92 5.17 13.93
CA PRO A 60 8.59 6.25 14.65
C PRO A 60 10.10 6.34 14.35
N ALA A 61 10.76 5.22 14.02
CA ALA A 61 12.16 5.24 13.61
C ALA A 61 12.38 5.98 12.28
N LEU A 62 11.45 5.85 11.32
CA LEU A 62 11.52 6.53 10.04
C LEU A 62 11.11 8.01 10.18
N ALA A 63 10.11 8.31 11.03
CA ALA A 63 9.78 9.68 11.40
C ALA A 63 10.98 10.42 12.00
N GLN A 64 11.64 9.80 12.99
CA GLN A 64 12.85 10.37 13.61
C GLN A 64 13.97 10.60 12.60
N PHE A 65 14.16 9.70 11.63
CA PHE A 65 15.12 9.89 10.55
C PHE A 65 14.77 11.14 9.73
N LEU A 66 13.50 11.33 9.33
CA LEU A 66 13.09 12.51 8.58
C LEU A 66 13.19 13.80 9.41
N ASP A 67 12.85 13.75 10.70
CA ASP A 67 12.96 14.92 11.58
C ASP A 67 14.41 15.35 11.81
N GLN A 68 15.34 14.40 11.82
CA GLN A 68 16.78 14.65 11.90
C GLN A 68 17.40 15.10 10.57
N ASN A 69 16.70 14.90 9.45
CA ASN A 69 17.15 15.26 8.10
C ASN A 69 16.14 16.21 7.43
N PRO A 70 16.08 17.50 7.86
CA PRO A 70 15.06 18.44 7.42
C PRO A 70 15.08 18.71 5.91
N ASP A 71 16.25 18.66 5.28
CA ASP A 71 16.37 18.80 3.82
C ASP A 71 15.67 17.64 3.08
N THR A 72 15.89 16.41 3.54
CA THR A 72 15.18 15.22 3.02
C THR A 72 13.68 15.31 3.27
N LYS A 73 13.27 15.78 4.46
CA LYS A 73 11.86 15.97 4.79
C LYS A 73 11.20 17.02 3.88
N ALA A 74 11.90 18.10 3.56
CA ALA A 74 11.42 19.15 2.66
C ALA A 74 11.30 18.65 1.21
N GLU A 75 12.26 17.85 0.72
CA GLU A 75 12.18 17.23 -0.60
C GLU A 75 10.99 16.27 -0.71
N LEU A 76 10.80 15.41 0.31
CA LEU A 76 9.63 14.54 0.37
C LEU A 76 8.34 15.36 0.38
N LYS A 77 8.27 16.41 1.19
CA LYS A 77 7.12 17.32 1.18
C LYS A 77 6.84 17.87 -0.21
N ALA A 78 7.86 18.34 -0.94
CA ALA A 78 7.69 18.86 -2.29
C ALA A 78 7.15 17.80 -3.25
N LYS A 79 7.57 16.53 -3.12
CA LYS A 79 7.01 15.41 -3.88
C LYS A 79 5.53 15.16 -3.55
N PHE A 80 5.15 15.26 -2.27
CA PHE A 80 3.76 15.14 -1.86
C PHE A 80 2.89 16.35 -2.27
N ASP A 81 3.49 17.49 -2.61
CA ASP A 81 2.76 18.62 -3.18
C ASP A 81 2.41 18.40 -4.68
N GLN A 82 3.04 17.41 -5.34
CA GLN A 82 2.68 16.95 -6.68
C GLN A 82 1.48 15.99 -6.65
N SER A 83 0.81 15.82 -7.80
CA SER A 83 -0.25 14.83 -7.94
C SER A 83 0.30 13.39 -7.85
N PRO A 84 -0.50 12.40 -7.39
CA PRO A 84 -0.06 11.01 -7.35
C PRO A 84 0.45 10.50 -8.71
N ALA A 85 -0.14 10.95 -9.82
CA ALA A 85 0.28 10.59 -11.17
C ALA A 85 1.69 11.12 -11.51
N GLU A 86 2.03 12.33 -11.08
CA GLU A 86 3.38 12.90 -11.27
C GLU A 86 4.42 12.13 -10.45
N ARG A 87 4.09 11.77 -9.20
CA ARG A 87 4.98 10.96 -8.34
C ARG A 87 5.25 9.57 -8.94
N GLN A 88 4.22 8.93 -9.51
CA GLN A 88 4.35 7.68 -10.24
C GLN A 88 5.26 7.84 -11.46
N ALA A 89 5.05 8.88 -12.25
CA ALA A 89 5.86 9.14 -13.44
C ALA A 89 7.34 9.36 -13.10
N GLU A 90 7.63 10.07 -12.00
CA GLU A 90 9.00 10.24 -11.52
C GLU A 90 9.65 8.94 -11.05
N LEU A 91 8.92 8.11 -10.30
CA LEU A 91 9.40 6.80 -9.88
C LEU A 91 9.65 5.89 -11.09
N ASP A 92 8.71 5.87 -12.03
CA ASP A 92 8.81 5.10 -13.27
C ASP A 92 10.00 5.55 -14.12
N GLN A 93 10.33 6.84 -14.09
CA GLN A 93 11.49 7.38 -14.77
C GLN A 93 12.78 6.99 -14.04
N TYR A 94 12.81 7.13 -12.72
CA TYR A 94 13.94 6.71 -11.88
C TYR A 94 14.28 5.23 -12.08
N LEU A 95 13.29 4.34 -12.11
CA LEU A 95 13.48 2.91 -12.32
C LEU A 95 13.94 2.57 -13.75
N LYS A 96 13.53 3.34 -14.77
CA LYS A 96 14.06 3.20 -16.13
C LYS A 96 15.54 3.59 -16.20
N ASP A 97 15.89 4.70 -15.54
CA ASP A 97 17.26 5.22 -15.53
C ASP A 97 18.18 4.39 -14.61
N ASN A 98 17.60 3.65 -13.65
CA ASN A 98 18.31 2.81 -12.68
C ASN A 98 17.69 1.41 -12.64
N PRO A 99 17.91 0.57 -13.66
CA PRO A 99 17.28 -0.75 -13.75
C PRO A 99 17.68 -1.68 -12.58
N ASP A 100 18.89 -1.53 -12.05
CA ASP A 100 19.38 -2.31 -10.91
C ASP A 100 18.87 -1.79 -9.55
N ALA A 101 18.30 -0.58 -9.48
CA ALA A 101 17.71 -0.07 -8.24
C ALA A 101 16.61 -1.00 -7.75
N ALA A 102 15.94 -1.66 -8.71
CA ALA A 102 14.92 -2.66 -8.48
C ALA A 102 15.42 -3.79 -7.56
N ASP A 103 16.45 -4.45 -8.06
CA ASP A 103 17.03 -5.63 -7.43
C ASP A 103 17.80 -5.27 -6.15
N GLN A 104 18.43 -4.08 -6.12
CA GLN A 104 19.16 -3.60 -4.94
C GLN A 104 18.24 -3.37 -3.74
N ALA A 105 17.10 -2.72 -3.94
CA ALA A 105 16.16 -2.51 -2.84
C ALA A 105 15.45 -3.81 -2.43
N ALA A 106 15.22 -4.74 -3.34
CA ALA A 106 14.73 -6.08 -2.98
C ALA A 106 15.76 -6.92 -2.20
N ALA A 107 17.05 -6.71 -2.46
CA ALA A 107 18.14 -7.38 -1.76
C ALA A 107 18.45 -6.79 -0.37
N ASP A 108 17.89 -5.63 -0.01
CA ASP A 108 18.08 -5.05 1.33
C ASP A 108 17.33 -5.90 2.37
N PRO A 109 18.02 -6.46 3.39
CA PRO A 109 17.37 -7.27 4.42
C PRO A 109 16.31 -6.50 5.24
N ARG A 110 16.31 -5.17 5.19
CA ARG A 110 15.33 -4.29 5.85
C ARG A 110 14.09 -4.04 4.98
N ALA A 111 14.14 -4.37 3.69
CA ALA A 111 13.10 -4.01 2.72
C ALA A 111 11.70 -4.49 3.13
N GLY A 112 11.60 -5.72 3.65
CA GLY A 112 10.32 -6.27 4.11
C GLY A 112 9.69 -5.47 5.26
N GLY A 113 10.50 -5.03 6.23
CA GLY A 113 10.03 -4.23 7.36
C GLY A 113 9.64 -2.81 6.95
N ILE A 114 10.42 -2.21 6.03
CA ILE A 114 10.14 -0.88 5.50
C ILE A 114 8.86 -0.88 4.67
N ALA A 115 8.68 -1.85 3.78
CA ALA A 115 7.47 -1.97 2.96
C ALA A 115 6.21 -2.16 3.82
N ALA A 116 6.29 -3.01 4.85
CA ALA A 116 5.18 -3.19 5.78
C ALA A 116 4.82 -1.89 6.52
N ALA A 117 5.83 -1.12 6.96
CA ALA A 117 5.62 0.17 7.60
C ALA A 117 4.99 1.19 6.65
N ILE A 118 5.49 1.27 5.41
CA ILE A 118 4.96 2.18 4.39
C ILE A 118 3.51 1.83 4.02
N GLN A 119 3.22 0.54 3.83
CA GLN A 119 1.85 0.06 3.60
C GLN A 119 0.93 0.46 4.75
N GLN A 120 1.35 0.25 6.00
CA GLN A 120 0.57 0.61 7.18
C GLN A 120 0.32 2.12 7.27
N VAL A 121 1.30 2.95 6.92
CA VAL A 121 1.13 4.41 6.86
C VAL A 121 0.15 4.79 5.76
N ALA A 122 0.28 4.23 4.56
CA ALA A 122 -0.62 4.50 3.44
C ALA A 122 -2.08 4.11 3.75
N ASP A 123 -2.28 2.98 4.41
CA ASP A 123 -3.62 2.49 4.79
C ASP A 123 -4.25 3.34 5.90
N THR A 124 -3.45 4.00 6.74
CA THR A 124 -3.94 4.72 7.93
C THR A 124 -3.86 6.23 7.85
N CYS A 125 -3.15 6.81 6.88
CA CYS A 125 -2.90 8.24 6.81
C CYS A 125 -4.17 9.09 6.72
N HIS A 126 -5.27 8.56 6.18
CA HIS A 126 -6.57 9.25 6.15
C HIS A 126 -7.21 9.50 7.53
N ASN A 127 -6.69 8.86 8.59
CA ASN A 127 -7.15 9.06 9.97
C ASN A 127 -6.41 10.20 10.70
N TYR A 128 -5.45 10.83 10.02
CA TYR A 128 -4.68 11.98 10.48
C TYR A 128 -5.05 13.21 9.66
#